data_AF-A0A4Z0GYN7-F1
#
_entry.id   AF-A0A4Z0GYN7-F1
#
_cell.length_a   1.000
_cell.length_b   1.000
_cell.length_c   1.000
_cell.angle_alpha   90.00
_cell.angle_beta   90.00
_cell.angle_gamma   90.00
#
_symmetry.space_group_name_H-M   'P 1'
#
loop_
_entity.id
_entity.type
_entity.pdbx_description
1 polymer ?
#
loop_
_entity_poly.entity_id
_entity_poly.type
_entity_poly.pdbx_seq_one_letter_code
_entity_poly.pdbx_strand_id
1 'polypeptide(L)'
;MKRSRAYSLLKKGLPFLTIVFLVYGIYVHMQYQQLHNRLHDQNQDRLGMVIHISENLTANLEEFIKLQNNRDQPKVKEDMDQAWRMVMGQKESIDSNLNGMIVGQTDEQSNLNLLRHSLVNVNRTLLHMTEKFLEQQSYALKQEEKKELIAVLNVYERMQEYRNDEVIHVYQLLQSIKGPIHQLDPHTADMLKEVDP
;
A
#
# COMPACT_ATOMS: atom_id res chain seq x y z
N MET A 1 69.20 -7.81 14.12
CA MET A 1 67.81 -7.48 14.53
C MET A 1 67.02 -8.77 14.79
N LYS A 2 66.70 -9.11 16.05
CA LYS A 2 65.82 -10.25 16.37
C LYS A 2 64.36 -9.82 16.10
N ARG A 3 63.73 -10.33 15.02
CA ARG A 3 62.27 -10.22 14.86
C ARG A 3 61.63 -10.94 16.04
N SER A 4 60.87 -10.23 16.88
CA SER A 4 60.31 -10.79 18.10
C SER A 4 59.29 -11.90 17.77
N ARG A 5 59.16 -12.91 18.64
CA ARG A 5 58.19 -14.01 18.49
C ARG A 5 56.75 -13.48 18.30
N ALA A 6 56.44 -12.31 18.83
CA ALA A 6 55.15 -11.64 18.65
C ALA A 6 54.86 -11.28 17.19
N TYR A 7 55.86 -10.81 16.42
CA TYR A 7 55.69 -10.49 14.99
C TYR A 7 55.40 -11.73 14.14
N SER A 8 56.00 -12.86 14.49
CA SER A 8 55.77 -14.16 13.83
C SER A 8 54.36 -14.70 14.09
N LEU A 9 53.86 -14.59 15.33
CA LEU A 9 52.50 -14.96 15.70
C LEU A 9 51.46 -14.03 15.07
N LEU A 10 51.68 -12.71 15.08
CA LEU A 10 50.84 -11.74 14.38
C LEU A 10 50.75 -12.03 12.88
N LYS A 11 51.88 -12.34 12.23
CA LYS A 11 51.90 -12.60 10.78
C LYS A 11 51.16 -13.90 10.39
N LYS A 12 51.06 -14.87 11.30
CA LYS A 12 50.31 -16.12 11.11
C LYS A 12 48.84 -16.00 11.54
N GLY A 13 48.55 -15.20 12.56
CA GLY A 13 47.19 -14.97 13.07
C GLY A 13 46.38 -13.97 12.26
N LEU A 14 47.02 -12.96 11.65
CA LEU A 14 46.37 -11.96 10.81
C LEU A 14 45.58 -12.56 9.64
N PRO A 15 46.14 -13.45 8.78
CA PRO A 15 45.37 -14.04 7.69
C PRO A 15 44.20 -14.90 8.18
N PHE A 16 44.36 -15.59 9.32
CA PHE A 16 43.26 -16.35 9.93
C PHE A 16 42.13 -15.43 10.39
N LEU A 17 42.44 -14.32 11.07
CA LEU A 17 41.45 -13.32 11.46
C LEU A 17 40.78 -12.68 10.24
N THR A 18 41.52 -12.41 9.17
CA THR A 18 40.96 -11.91 7.91
C THR A 18 39.97 -12.91 7.31
N ILE A 19 40.30 -14.21 7.29
CA ILE A 19 39.39 -15.26 6.79
C ILE A 19 38.13 -15.34 7.66
N VAL A 20 38.27 -15.34 8.98
CA VAL A 20 37.13 -15.36 9.91
C VAL A 20 36.22 -14.15 9.68
N PHE A 21 36.80 -12.96 9.52
CA PHE A 21 36.05 -11.74 9.25
C PHE A 21 35.34 -11.78 7.89
N LEU A 22 35.99 -12.30 6.84
CA LEU A 22 35.38 -12.46 5.51
C LEU A 22 34.21 -13.45 5.55
N VAL A 23 34.39 -14.63 6.18
CA VAL A 23 33.34 -15.63 6.31
C VAL A 23 32.16 -15.07 7.11
N TYR A 24 32.43 -14.37 8.21
CA TYR A 24 31.39 -13.72 9.00
C TYR A 24 30.67 -12.62 8.19
N GLY A 25 31.41 -11.80 7.44
CA GLY A 25 30.84 -10.76 6.58
C GLY A 25 29.92 -11.33 5.50
N ILE A 26 30.32 -12.44 4.86
CA ILE A 26 29.48 -13.16 3.89
C ILE A 26 28.22 -13.69 4.57
N TYR A 27 28.35 -14.32 5.75
CA TYR A 27 27.22 -14.85 6.51
C TYR A 27 26.20 -13.75 6.85
N VAL A 28 26.67 -12.62 7.39
CA VAL A 28 25.81 -11.47 7.72
C VAL A 28 25.13 -10.92 6.46
N HIS A 29 25.86 -10.81 5.35
CA HIS A 29 25.30 -10.35 4.09
C HIS A 29 24.21 -11.29 3.56
N MET A 30 24.42 -12.61 3.63
CA MET A 30 23.41 -13.59 3.23
C MET A 30 22.14 -13.50 4.08
N GLN A 31 22.29 -13.36 5.41
CA GLN A 31 21.16 -13.20 6.32
C GLN A 31 20.38 -11.91 6.04
N TYR A 32 21.10 -10.81 5.76
CA TYR A 32 20.49 -9.55 5.38
C TYR A 32 19.69 -9.65 4.07
N GLN A 33 20.27 -10.26 3.03
CA GLN A 33 19.58 -10.46 1.74
C GLN A 33 18.35 -11.35 1.89
N GLN A 34 18.43 -12.43 2.67
CA GLN A 34 17.28 -13.30 2.94
C GLN A 34 16.14 -12.56 3.65
N LEU A 35 16.46 -11.74 4.66
CA LEU A 35 15.46 -10.92 5.33
C LEU A 35 14.85 -9.90 4.37
N HIS A 36 15.67 -9.22 3.57
CA HIS A 36 15.21 -8.22 2.61
C HIS A 36 14.24 -8.83 1.58
N ASN A 37 14.61 -9.96 0.96
CA ASN A 37 13.75 -10.66 0.01
C ASN A 37 12.45 -11.12 0.65
N ARG A 38 12.52 -11.67 1.86
CA ARG A 38 11.31 -12.11 2.59
C ARG A 38 10.34 -10.95 2.85
N LEU A 39 10.86 -9.78 3.22
CA LEU A 39 10.02 -8.59 3.44
C LEU A 39 9.44 -8.06 2.12
N HIS A 40 10.24 -8.08 1.04
CA HIS A 40 9.76 -7.74 -0.29
C HIS A 40 8.61 -8.66 -0.72
N ASP A 41 8.80 -9.98 -0.65
CA ASP A 41 7.79 -10.99 -1.00
C ASP A 41 6.50 -10.80 -0.17
N GLN A 42 6.63 -10.60 1.15
CA GLN A 42 5.49 -10.34 2.02
C GLN A 42 4.71 -9.07 1.64
N ASN A 43 5.41 -8.01 1.23
CA ASN A 43 4.77 -6.78 0.81
C ASN A 43 4.10 -6.94 -0.56
N GLN A 44 4.70 -7.69 -1.48
CA GLN A 44 4.11 -8.05 -2.78
C GLN A 44 2.83 -8.86 -2.59
N ASP A 45 2.85 -9.89 -1.75
CA ASP A 45 1.67 -10.69 -1.41
C ASP A 45 0.53 -9.83 -0.86
N ARG A 46 0.85 -8.93 0.07
CA ARG A 46 -0.13 -8.00 0.66
C ARG A 46 -0.68 -7.02 -0.37
N LEU A 47 0.16 -6.51 -1.26
CA LEU A 47 -0.28 -5.59 -2.30
C LEU A 47 -1.18 -6.31 -3.32
N GLY A 48 -0.83 -7.54 -3.70
CA GLY A 48 -1.69 -8.42 -4.50
C GLY A 48 -3.05 -8.65 -3.84
N MET A 49 -3.08 -8.91 -2.53
CA MET A 49 -4.33 -9.02 -1.78
C MET A 49 -5.13 -7.72 -1.78
N VAL A 50 -4.49 -6.56 -1.60
CA VAL A 50 -5.17 -5.25 -1.71
C VAL A 50 -5.80 -5.08 -3.09
N ILE A 51 -5.07 -5.37 -4.16
CA ILE A 51 -5.59 -5.28 -5.54
C ILE A 51 -6.79 -6.21 -5.72
N HIS A 52 -6.68 -7.46 -5.29
CA HIS A 52 -7.76 -8.43 -5.41
C HIS A 52 -9.03 -8.01 -4.65
N ILE A 53 -8.87 -7.55 -3.41
CA ILE A 53 -9.98 -7.05 -2.59
C ILE A 53 -10.62 -5.80 -3.22
N SER A 54 -9.80 -4.94 -3.82
CA SER A 54 -10.27 -3.70 -4.43
C SER A 54 -11.25 -3.91 -5.58
N GLU A 55 -11.20 -5.04 -6.29
CA GLU A 55 -12.15 -5.40 -7.35
C GLU A 55 -13.58 -5.46 -6.80
N ASN A 56 -13.76 -6.17 -5.68
CA ASN A 56 -15.05 -6.24 -5.01
C ASN A 56 -15.47 -4.89 -4.43
N LEU A 57 -14.53 -4.12 -3.89
CA LEU A 57 -14.82 -2.77 -3.38
C LEU A 57 -15.34 -1.87 -4.50
N THR A 58 -14.66 -1.84 -5.63
CA THR A 58 -15.04 -1.05 -6.81
C THR A 58 -16.42 -1.43 -7.31
N ALA A 59 -16.71 -2.73 -7.47
CA ALA A 59 -18.02 -3.18 -7.94
C ALA A 59 -19.18 -2.74 -7.03
N ASN A 60 -19.01 -2.88 -5.71
CA ASN A 60 -20.04 -2.44 -4.74
C ASN A 60 -20.14 -0.91 -4.66
N LEU A 61 -19.03 -0.19 -4.81
CA LEU A 61 -19.03 1.27 -4.80
C LEU A 61 -19.72 1.83 -6.06
N GLU A 62 -19.47 1.23 -7.22
CA GLU A 62 -20.20 1.54 -8.46
C GLU A 62 -21.70 1.33 -8.30
N GLU A 63 -22.10 0.18 -7.76
CA GLU A 63 -23.50 -0.14 -7.52
C GLU A 63 -24.14 0.90 -6.60
N PHE A 64 -23.49 1.20 -5.47
CA PHE A 64 -23.93 2.24 -4.54
C PHE A 64 -24.13 3.59 -5.25
N ILE A 65 -23.17 4.03 -6.06
CA ILE A 65 -23.25 5.30 -6.81
C ILE A 65 -24.38 5.26 -7.85
N LYS A 66 -24.61 4.14 -8.53
CA LYS A 66 -25.69 3.97 -9.52
C LYS A 66 -27.07 4.06 -8.85
N LEU A 67 -27.22 3.46 -7.67
CA LEU A 67 -28.48 3.44 -6.91
C LEU A 67 -28.91 4.81 -6.38
N GLN A 68 -27.98 5.77 -6.23
CA GLN A 68 -28.26 7.14 -5.77
C GLN A 68 -29.39 7.86 -6.53
N ASN A 69 -29.57 7.55 -7.81
CA ASN A 69 -30.59 8.18 -8.66
C ASN A 69 -32.03 7.75 -8.30
N ASN A 70 -32.20 6.59 -7.65
CA ASN A 70 -33.50 6.02 -7.30
C ASN A 70 -33.67 5.82 -5.79
N ARG A 71 -32.85 6.51 -4.97
CA ARG A 71 -32.70 6.27 -3.52
C ARG A 71 -33.98 6.34 -2.69
N ASP A 72 -35.01 7.05 -3.16
CA ASP A 72 -36.26 7.25 -2.42
C ASP A 72 -37.17 6.00 -2.44
N GLN A 73 -36.83 5.00 -3.27
CA GLN A 73 -37.55 3.72 -3.30
C GLN A 73 -37.08 2.81 -2.15
N PRO A 74 -37.99 2.24 -1.34
CA PRO A 74 -37.60 1.43 -0.17
C PRO A 74 -36.66 0.26 -0.48
N LYS A 75 -36.87 -0.43 -1.61
CA LYS A 75 -36.01 -1.53 -2.05
C LYS A 75 -34.60 -1.05 -2.40
N VAL A 76 -34.49 0.10 -3.06
CA VAL A 76 -33.20 0.71 -3.41
C VAL A 76 -32.42 1.09 -2.15
N LYS A 77 -33.10 1.53 -1.09
CA LYS A 77 -32.44 1.84 0.19
C LYS A 77 -31.78 0.60 0.82
N GLU A 78 -32.44 -0.55 0.76
CA GLU A 78 -31.88 -1.82 1.25
C GLU A 78 -30.67 -2.25 0.42
N ASP A 79 -30.78 -2.18 -0.91
CA ASP A 79 -29.68 -2.49 -1.83
C ASP A 79 -28.47 -1.55 -1.59
N MET A 80 -28.72 -0.26 -1.32
CA MET A 80 -27.67 0.71 -0.96
C MET A 80 -27.00 0.40 0.37
N ASP A 81 -27.75 0.01 1.40
CA ASP A 81 -27.20 -0.40 2.70
C ASP A 81 -26.32 -1.65 2.53
N GLN A 82 -26.79 -2.64 1.77
CA GLN A 82 -26.01 -3.84 1.46
C GLN A 82 -24.71 -3.48 0.73
N ALA A 83 -24.79 -2.70 -0.36
CA ALA A 83 -23.61 -2.29 -1.12
C ALA A 83 -22.60 -1.54 -0.24
N TRP A 84 -23.07 -0.59 0.59
CA TRP A 84 -22.21 0.17 1.48
C TRP A 84 -21.55 -0.69 2.56
N ARG A 85 -22.29 -1.64 3.16
CA ARG A 85 -21.72 -2.60 4.12
C ARG A 85 -20.62 -3.44 3.49
N MET A 86 -20.80 -3.86 2.24
CA MET A 86 -19.76 -4.59 1.50
C MET A 86 -18.54 -3.70 1.26
N VAL A 87 -18.72 -2.45 0.82
CA VAL A 87 -17.62 -1.47 0.68
C VAL A 87 -16.83 -1.35 1.99
N MET A 88 -17.50 -1.22 3.13
CA MET A 88 -16.84 -1.10 4.43
C MET A 88 -16.10 -2.37 4.83
N GLY A 89 -16.67 -3.55 4.61
CA GLY A 89 -15.96 -4.82 4.87
C GLY A 89 -14.69 -4.98 4.03
N GLN A 90 -14.74 -4.58 2.76
CA GLN A 90 -13.55 -4.61 1.90
C GLN A 90 -12.53 -3.55 2.29
N LYS A 91 -12.96 -2.33 2.66
CA LYS A 91 -12.07 -1.28 3.17
C LYS A 91 -11.29 -1.75 4.41
N GLU A 92 -11.95 -2.38 5.39
CA GLU A 92 -11.26 -2.94 6.57
C GLU A 92 -10.24 -4.01 6.20
N SER A 93 -10.57 -4.86 5.22
CA SER A 93 -9.66 -5.90 4.73
C SER A 93 -8.45 -5.30 4.00
N ILE A 94 -8.64 -4.21 3.25
CA ILE A 94 -7.55 -3.43 2.64
C ILE A 94 -6.69 -2.79 3.72
N ASP A 95 -7.28 -2.10 4.70
CA ASP A 95 -6.54 -1.46 5.80
C ASP A 95 -5.71 -2.47 6.58
N SER A 96 -6.24 -3.66 6.85
CA SER A 96 -5.47 -4.74 7.49
C SER A 96 -4.25 -5.17 6.67
N ASN A 97 -4.36 -5.23 5.35
CA ASN A 97 -3.24 -5.60 4.48
C ASN A 97 -2.21 -4.47 4.39
N LEU A 98 -2.66 -3.22 4.23
CA LEU A 98 -1.79 -2.04 4.20
C LEU A 98 -1.01 -1.89 5.51
N ASN A 99 -1.68 -2.00 6.66
CA ASN A 99 -1.04 -1.89 7.97
C ASN A 99 -0.06 -3.04 8.27
N GLY A 100 -0.24 -4.19 7.62
CA GLY A 100 0.67 -5.31 7.71
C GLY A 100 1.93 -5.17 6.84
N MET A 101 2.00 -4.19 5.93
CA MET A 101 3.18 -3.95 5.10
C MET A 101 4.33 -3.39 5.94
N ILE A 102 5.52 -3.96 5.76
CA ILE A 102 6.73 -3.60 6.50
C ILE A 102 7.59 -2.72 5.61
N VAL A 103 7.79 -1.47 6.01
CA VAL A 103 8.65 -0.50 5.34
C VAL A 103 9.93 -0.32 6.15
N GLY A 104 11.07 -0.36 5.47
CA GLY A 104 12.36 0.04 6.01
C GLY A 104 12.88 1.30 5.30
N GLN A 105 14.20 1.44 5.16
CA GLN A 105 14.85 2.71 4.79
C GLN A 105 15.41 2.76 3.35
N THR A 106 15.05 1.83 2.46
CA THR A 106 15.49 1.88 1.05
C THR A 106 14.55 2.72 0.19
N ASP A 107 14.99 3.18 -0.99
CA ASP A 107 14.17 3.98 -1.91
C ASP A 107 12.90 3.24 -2.37
N GLU A 108 13.02 1.94 -2.67
CA GLU A 108 11.88 1.07 -2.98
C GLU A 108 10.88 1.01 -1.81
N GLN A 109 11.39 0.95 -0.58
CA GLN A 109 10.55 0.97 0.62
C GLN A 109 9.98 2.35 0.92
N SER A 110 10.63 3.43 0.48
CA SER A 110 10.09 4.80 0.51
C SER A 110 8.87 4.91 -0.41
N ASN A 111 8.98 4.40 -1.64
CA ASN A 111 7.83 4.33 -2.57
C ASN A 111 6.70 3.46 -2.00
N LEU A 112 7.02 2.32 -1.39
CA LEU A 112 6.01 1.49 -0.75
C LEU A 112 5.32 2.23 0.41
N ASN A 113 6.08 2.97 1.21
CA ASN A 113 5.54 3.75 2.31
C ASN A 113 4.60 4.86 1.80
N LEU A 114 4.97 5.54 0.72
CA LEU A 114 4.14 6.57 0.08
C LEU A 114 2.86 5.97 -0.51
N LEU A 115 2.95 4.81 -1.17
CA LEU A 115 1.80 4.08 -1.68
C LEU A 115 0.86 3.70 -0.54
N ARG A 116 1.40 3.07 0.50
CA ARG A 116 0.63 2.69 1.69
C ARG A 116 -0.06 3.89 2.31
N HIS A 117 0.67 4.99 2.52
CA HIS A 117 0.11 6.20 3.10
C HIS A 117 -1.03 6.76 2.24
N SER A 118 -0.82 6.82 0.92
CA SER A 118 -1.82 7.27 -0.05
C SER A 118 -3.10 6.44 0.02
N LEU A 119 -2.98 5.11 0.00
CA LEU A 119 -4.13 4.20 0.04
C LEU A 119 -4.86 4.22 1.39
N VAL A 120 -4.14 4.42 2.50
CA VAL A 120 -4.76 4.67 3.81
C VAL A 120 -5.61 5.94 3.78
N ASN A 121 -5.14 7.01 3.12
CA ASN A 121 -5.91 8.25 3.00
C ASN A 121 -7.15 8.07 2.11
N VAL A 122 -7.05 7.30 1.01
CA VAL A 122 -8.19 6.90 0.18
C VAL A 122 -9.24 6.16 1.02
N ASN A 123 -8.81 5.19 1.85
CA ASN A 123 -9.69 4.47 2.76
C ASN A 123 -10.28 5.33 3.88
N ARG A 124 -9.62 6.44 4.24
CA ARG A 124 -10.15 7.42 5.19
C ARG A 124 -11.32 8.20 4.59
N THR A 125 -11.32 8.46 3.28
CA THR A 125 -12.48 9.07 2.60
C THR A 125 -13.73 8.19 2.75
N LEU A 126 -13.61 6.87 2.58
CA LEU A 126 -14.75 5.94 2.78
C LEU A 126 -15.27 5.94 4.22
N LEU A 127 -14.36 6.03 5.21
CA LEU A 127 -14.73 6.16 6.60
C LEU A 127 -15.48 7.48 6.86
N HIS A 128 -14.96 8.60 6.35
CA HIS A 128 -15.60 9.91 6.49
C HIS A 128 -17.01 9.93 5.89
N MET A 129 -17.21 9.28 4.73
CA MET A 129 -18.54 9.12 4.13
C MET A 129 -19.48 8.32 5.04
N THR A 130 -18.98 7.26 5.67
CA THR A 130 -19.77 6.45 6.61
C THR A 130 -20.22 7.27 7.81
N GLU A 131 -19.30 8.01 8.43
CA GLU A 131 -19.62 8.89 9.56
C GLU A 131 -20.74 9.87 9.18
N LYS A 132 -20.63 10.47 8.01
CA LYS A 132 -21.62 11.43 7.51
C LYS A 132 -22.98 10.79 7.23
N PHE A 133 -23.02 9.58 6.67
CA PHE A 133 -24.27 8.86 6.45
C PHE A 133 -24.99 8.53 7.77
N LEU A 134 -24.22 8.19 8.81
CA LEU A 134 -24.75 7.95 10.15
C LEU A 134 -25.28 9.22 10.79
N GLU A 135 -24.52 10.32 10.71
CA GLU A 135 -24.93 11.64 11.24
C GLU A 135 -26.21 12.14 10.58
N GLN A 136 -26.32 12.00 9.26
CA GLN A 136 -27.48 12.48 8.48
C GLN A 136 -28.62 11.48 8.40
N GLN A 137 -28.40 10.24 8.85
CA GLN A 137 -29.31 9.10 8.69
C GLN A 137 -29.77 8.91 7.23
N SER A 138 -28.89 9.21 6.28
CA SER A 138 -29.19 9.29 4.86
C SER A 138 -27.97 8.98 4.02
N TYR A 139 -28.17 8.26 2.92
CA TYR A 139 -27.15 8.03 1.90
C TYR A 139 -27.12 9.09 0.80
N ALA A 140 -27.85 10.20 0.96
CA ALA A 140 -27.90 11.25 -0.05
C ALA A 140 -26.52 11.90 -0.23
N LEU A 141 -25.95 11.77 -1.43
CA LEU A 141 -24.69 12.43 -1.80
C LEU A 141 -24.93 13.81 -2.40
N LYS A 142 -24.17 14.80 -1.93
CA LYS A 142 -23.93 16.03 -2.66
C LYS A 142 -22.99 15.76 -3.83
N GLN A 143 -22.96 16.70 -4.77
CA GLN A 143 -22.14 16.59 -5.97
C GLN A 143 -20.65 16.38 -5.66
N GLU A 144 -20.12 17.05 -4.63
CA GLU A 144 -18.71 16.93 -4.26
C GLU A 144 -18.37 15.56 -3.67
N GLU A 145 -19.23 15.03 -2.79
CA GLU A 145 -19.06 13.69 -2.21
C GLU A 145 -19.12 12.60 -3.28
N LYS A 146 -19.99 12.78 -4.27
CA LYS A 146 -20.03 11.89 -5.44
C LYS A 146 -18.71 11.92 -6.22
N LYS A 147 -18.07 13.09 -6.37
CA LYS A 147 -16.75 13.18 -7.02
C LYS A 147 -15.68 12.49 -6.18
N GLU A 148 -15.69 12.65 -4.87
CA GLU A 148 -14.76 11.97 -3.97
C GLU A 148 -14.90 10.44 -4.10
N LEU A 149 -16.11 9.90 -4.07
CA LEU A 149 -16.32 8.46 -4.28
C LEU A 149 -15.90 7.98 -5.67
N ILE A 150 -16.11 8.79 -6.72
CA ILE A 150 -15.61 8.49 -8.06
C ILE A 150 -14.07 8.50 -8.10
N ALA A 151 -13.41 9.40 -7.36
CA ALA A 151 -11.97 9.43 -7.27
C ALA A 151 -11.42 8.20 -6.53
N VAL A 152 -12.07 7.75 -5.45
CA VAL A 152 -11.75 6.49 -4.77
C VAL A 152 -11.85 5.31 -5.72
N LEU A 153 -12.95 5.24 -6.48
CA LEU A 153 -13.18 4.22 -7.50
C LEU A 153 -12.06 4.21 -8.54
N ASN A 154 -11.70 5.39 -9.07
CA ASN A 154 -10.62 5.53 -10.06
C ASN A 154 -9.24 5.10 -9.51
N VAL A 155 -8.97 5.31 -8.22
CA VAL A 155 -7.72 4.80 -7.60
C VAL A 155 -7.71 3.28 -7.71
N TYR A 156 -8.75 2.62 -7.21
CA TYR A 156 -8.79 1.15 -7.16
C TYR A 156 -8.89 0.50 -8.53
N GLU A 157 -9.61 1.08 -9.48
CA GLU A 157 -9.62 0.60 -10.87
C GLU A 157 -8.22 0.59 -11.49
N ARG A 158 -7.44 1.65 -11.29
CA ARG A 158 -6.05 1.70 -11.80
C ARG A 158 -5.16 0.67 -11.12
N MET A 159 -5.36 0.41 -9.83
CA MET A 159 -4.63 -0.67 -9.15
C MET A 159 -4.91 -2.04 -9.78
N GLN A 160 -6.14 -2.28 -10.26
CA GLN A 160 -6.53 -3.55 -10.88
C GLN A 160 -5.83 -3.81 -12.22
N GLU A 161 -5.27 -2.79 -12.87
CA GLU A 161 -4.45 -2.96 -14.08
C GLU A 161 -3.21 -3.83 -13.81
N TYR A 162 -2.72 -3.85 -12.56
CA TYR A 162 -1.53 -4.59 -12.12
C TYR A 162 -1.86 -5.99 -11.56
N ARG A 163 -3.12 -6.43 -11.62
CA ARG A 163 -3.58 -7.65 -10.91
C ARG A 163 -2.93 -8.95 -11.40
N ASN A 164 -2.52 -9.00 -12.67
CA ASN A 164 -1.96 -10.20 -13.29
C ASN A 164 -0.43 -10.15 -13.33
N ASP A 165 0.18 -9.11 -12.76
CA ASP A 165 1.61 -8.95 -12.72
C ASP A 165 2.20 -9.91 -11.68
N GLU A 166 3.27 -10.61 -12.05
CA GLU A 166 4.00 -11.49 -11.13
C GLU A 166 4.69 -10.68 -10.02
N VAL A 167 5.13 -9.46 -10.36
CA VAL A 167 5.74 -8.50 -9.43
C VAL A 167 5.13 -7.13 -9.68
N ILE A 168 4.57 -6.53 -8.63
CA ILE A 168 3.91 -5.23 -8.72
C ILE A 168 4.96 -4.13 -8.55
N HIS A 169 5.19 -3.38 -9.62
CA HIS A 169 6.10 -2.24 -9.62
C HIS A 169 5.49 -1.04 -8.89
N VAL A 170 5.79 -0.92 -7.61
CA VAL A 170 5.25 0.12 -6.70
C VAL A 170 5.36 1.54 -7.28
N TYR A 171 6.48 1.89 -7.90
CA TYR A 171 6.65 3.21 -8.52
C TYR A 171 5.66 3.44 -9.68
N GLN A 172 5.50 2.47 -10.58
CA GLN A 172 4.58 2.59 -11.70
C GLN A 172 3.13 2.68 -11.20
N LEU A 173 2.79 1.84 -10.22
CA LEU A 173 1.49 1.88 -9.55
C LEU A 173 1.22 3.26 -8.95
N LEU A 174 2.17 3.83 -8.19
CA LEU A 174 2.07 5.18 -7.63
C LEU A 174 1.80 6.25 -8.68
N GLN A 175 2.53 6.22 -9.80
CA GLN A 175 2.33 7.18 -10.88
C GLN A 175 0.94 7.03 -11.52
N SER A 176 0.46 5.80 -11.66
CA SER A 176 -0.88 5.54 -12.20
C SER A 176 -1.98 6.15 -11.31
N ILE A 177 -1.86 6.11 -9.99
CA ILE A 177 -2.91 6.58 -9.06
C ILE A 177 -2.76 8.05 -8.63
N LYS A 178 -1.67 8.73 -9.00
CA LYS A 178 -1.35 10.11 -8.60
C LYS A 178 -2.46 11.12 -8.89
N GLY A 179 -3.06 11.06 -10.09
CA GLY A 179 -4.13 11.98 -10.48
C GLY A 179 -5.38 11.87 -9.59
N PRO A 180 -5.98 10.67 -9.44
CA PRO A 180 -7.09 10.41 -8.54
C PRO A 180 -6.77 10.75 -7.07
N ILE A 181 -5.57 10.45 -6.59
CA ILE A 181 -5.15 10.85 -5.23
C ILE A 181 -5.19 12.37 -5.08
N HIS A 182 -4.76 13.14 -6.08
CA HIS A 182 -4.78 14.60 -6.01
C HIS A 182 -6.18 15.18 -5.81
N GLN A 183 -7.23 14.47 -6.23
CA GLN A 183 -8.62 14.88 -6.02
C GLN A 183 -9.10 14.60 -4.59
N LEU A 184 -8.53 13.59 -3.93
CA LEU A 184 -8.90 13.15 -2.58
C LEU A 184 -8.06 13.84 -1.50
N ASP A 185 -6.77 14.00 -1.78
CA ASP A 185 -5.77 14.51 -0.86
C ASP A 185 -4.67 15.24 -1.67
N PRO A 186 -4.86 16.55 -1.91
CA PRO A 186 -3.89 17.37 -2.64
C PRO A 186 -2.51 17.37 -1.99
N HIS A 187 -2.44 17.32 -0.65
CA HIS A 187 -1.17 17.34 0.09
C HIS A 187 -0.36 16.06 -0.16
N THR A 188 -1.00 14.89 -0.05
CA THR A 188 -0.32 13.61 -0.35
C THR A 188 0.07 13.53 -1.82
N ALA A 189 -0.75 14.06 -2.73
CA ALA A 189 -0.40 14.12 -4.15
C ALA A 189 0.78 15.04 -4.46
N ASP A 190 1.01 16.09 -3.68
CA ASP A 190 2.19 16.95 -3.80
C ASP A 190 3.46 16.21 -3.35
N MET A 191 3.39 15.34 -2.34
CA MET A 191 4.51 14.46 -1.98
C MET A 191 4.88 13.50 -3.12
N LEU A 192 3.91 13.11 -3.95
CA LEU A 192 4.15 12.30 -5.16
C LEU A 192 4.79 13.10 -6.31
N LYS A 193 4.92 14.44 -6.21
CA LYS A 193 5.65 15.26 -7.20
C LYS A 193 7.16 15.28 -6.94
N GLU A 194 7.59 15.02 -5.70
CA GLU A 194 9.01 14.98 -5.33
C GLU A 194 9.68 13.63 -5.63
N VAL A 195 8.87 12.61 -5.95
CA VAL A 195 9.33 11.30 -6.42
C VAL A 195 9.47 11.33 -7.94
N ASP A 196 10.50 12.00 -8.44
CA ASP A 196 11.04 11.80 -9.80
C ASP A 196 12.21 10.81 -9.72
N PRO A 197 12.44 9.98 -10.76
CA PRO A 197 13.38 8.85 -10.72
C PRO A 197 14.85 9.23 -10.54
#